data_AF-A0A1M3D382-F1
#
_entry.id   AF-A0A1M3D382-F1
#
_cell.length_a   1.000
_cell.length_b   1.000
_cell.length_c   1.000
_cell.angle_alpha   90.00
_cell.angle_beta   90.00
_cell.angle_gamma   90.00
#
_symmetry.space_group_name_H-M   'P 1'
#
loop_
_entity.id
_entity.type
_entity.pdbx_description
1 polymer ?
#
loop_
_entity_poly.entity_id
_entity_poly.type
_entity_poly.pdbx_seq_one_letter_code
_entity_poly.pdbx_strand_id
1 'polypeptide(L)'
;MNLLKAYKPYLFFSLLLLTFNSCLKLVMPSNPKPEEEEKRYLYPFSNEVNNIIANIYIDINEDVDLNQPEFNDIITEIPHLKYNKTWLLLISQDDTRQDSFSSTFAAIHGRPVPAEKYYYDIEHLEKNDLPPDTLSFGKTLGHTDGAGNEVRFSFLITVQPQEEWMGVKPNVNPGFTGNFNRFLMKSGLTYNNVKEMMNYGVGIAFHDVKTLNVNNKDSVCKHIEISQSIILDSLLGRGCKTLAEPNGNKVYIDAARMLPFIHVITAQQGVLRIHPFQIDNDLYQVALGRWFHTESTFRVFVENQLIKPKEQREAVSLGVHGTRIPWANNLLWLNDTYGKDGDDSMWAPNIEEYYEYNYYRVHGKTDVKRTGRRLHLEINLPAAEYFYYPSVTVNVKGIKMADIASITSGDEVKGMSYADYDGGVMVNIDCRKYLLEHATHYVEKYEKSKLKHLKSDAIYFVNMLKDSPAKKALQSRLGQS
;
A
#
# COMPACT_ATOMS: atom_id res chain seq x y z
N MET A 1 -36.60 -88.15 -24.14
CA MET A 1 -36.42 -87.01 -25.05
C MET A 1 -34.92 -86.76 -25.21
N ASN A 2 -34.39 -87.29 -26.32
CA ASN A 2 -33.15 -87.01 -27.07
C ASN A 2 -32.33 -85.77 -26.64
N LEU A 3 -30.99 -85.68 -26.74
CA LEU A 3 -29.84 -86.49 -27.21
C LEU A 3 -28.61 -85.62 -26.81
N LEU A 4 -27.66 -86.06 -25.98
CA LEU A 4 -26.32 -86.56 -26.38
C LEU A 4 -25.54 -85.72 -27.42
N LYS A 5 -24.40 -85.14 -26.98
CA LYS A 5 -23.04 -85.09 -27.60
C LYS A 5 -22.26 -83.90 -27.01
N ALA A 6 -21.30 -84.03 -26.08
CA ALA A 6 -19.95 -84.62 -26.19
C ALA A 6 -19.12 -84.04 -27.36
N TYR A 7 -18.03 -83.31 -27.06
CA TYR A 7 -16.66 -83.60 -27.50
C TYR A 7 -15.63 -82.81 -26.66
N LYS A 8 -14.47 -83.43 -26.46
CA LYS A 8 -13.43 -83.17 -25.45
C LYS A 8 -12.13 -82.65 -26.16
N PRO A 9 -10.96 -82.54 -25.52
CA PRO A 9 -10.11 -81.35 -25.46
C PRO A 9 -8.86 -81.40 -26.36
N TYR A 10 -8.10 -80.29 -26.46
CA TYR A 10 -6.67 -80.33 -26.81
C TYR A 10 -5.84 -79.40 -25.93
N LEU A 11 -4.87 -80.02 -25.26
CA LEU A 11 -3.63 -79.45 -24.71
C LEU A 11 -2.86 -78.75 -25.85
N PHE A 12 -2.21 -77.62 -25.58
CA PHE A 12 -0.74 -77.51 -25.67
C PHE A 12 -0.24 -76.12 -25.22
N PHE A 13 0.80 -76.16 -24.40
CA PHE A 13 1.66 -75.05 -24.01
C PHE A 13 2.46 -74.57 -25.23
N SER A 14 2.53 -73.27 -25.49
CA SER A 14 3.66 -72.69 -26.22
C SER A 14 3.74 -71.18 -25.98
N LEU A 15 4.70 -70.85 -25.13
CA LEU A 15 5.40 -69.59 -25.02
C LEU A 15 5.76 -69.07 -26.43
N LEU A 16 5.31 -67.88 -26.81
CA LEU A 16 5.93 -67.15 -27.92
C LEU A 16 6.17 -65.70 -27.49
N LEU A 17 7.40 -65.46 -27.04
CA LEU A 17 8.03 -64.15 -27.08
C LEU A 17 8.01 -63.67 -28.54
N LEU A 18 7.27 -62.60 -28.81
CA LEU A 18 7.54 -61.74 -29.95
C LEU A 18 7.86 -60.34 -29.41
N THR A 19 9.17 -60.11 -29.33
CA THR A 19 9.81 -58.82 -29.14
C THR A 19 9.47 -57.93 -30.33
N PHE A 20 8.51 -57.02 -30.17
CA PHE A 20 8.47 -55.81 -30.99
C PHE A 20 9.31 -54.73 -30.32
N ASN A 21 10.54 -54.59 -30.82
CA ASN A 21 11.33 -53.37 -30.69
C ASN A 21 10.57 -52.23 -31.39
N SER A 22 9.70 -51.54 -30.67
CA SER A 22 9.42 -50.14 -30.95
C SER A 22 10.24 -49.32 -29.97
N CYS A 23 11.20 -48.54 -30.48
CA CYS A 23 11.87 -47.49 -29.74
C CYS A 23 10.87 -46.38 -29.36
N LEU A 24 9.98 -46.67 -28.42
CA LEU A 24 9.33 -45.65 -27.61
C LEU A 24 10.27 -45.40 -26.44
N LYS A 25 11.05 -44.32 -26.53
CA LYS A 25 11.57 -43.68 -25.31
C LYS A 25 10.35 -43.31 -24.48
N LEU A 26 10.04 -44.13 -23.48
CA LEU A 26 9.28 -43.66 -22.34
C LEU A 26 10.12 -42.53 -21.74
N VAL A 27 9.77 -41.31 -22.11
CA VAL A 27 10.11 -40.15 -21.30
C VAL A 27 9.32 -40.35 -20.02
N MET A 28 9.96 -40.96 -19.03
CA MET A 28 9.52 -40.85 -17.64
C MET A 28 9.26 -39.34 -17.44
N PRO A 29 8.06 -38.93 -16.97
CA PRO A 29 7.88 -37.54 -16.61
C PRO A 29 8.99 -37.24 -15.62
N SER A 30 9.94 -36.40 -16.03
CA SER A 30 10.82 -35.77 -15.06
C SER A 30 9.86 -35.15 -14.07
N ASN A 31 9.89 -35.59 -12.81
CA ASN A 31 9.29 -34.81 -11.74
C ASN A 31 9.69 -33.37 -12.05
N PRO A 32 8.73 -32.45 -12.29
CA PRO A 32 9.10 -31.07 -12.45
C PRO A 32 9.97 -30.78 -11.23
N LYS A 33 11.22 -30.39 -11.46
CA LYS A 33 11.99 -29.74 -10.41
C LYS A 33 11.01 -28.74 -9.81
N PRO A 34 10.82 -28.68 -8.48
CA PRO A 34 10.00 -27.63 -7.90
C PRO A 34 10.48 -26.35 -8.58
N GLU A 35 9.60 -25.72 -9.37
CA GLU A 35 9.89 -24.43 -9.96
C GLU A 35 10.36 -23.61 -8.78
N GLU A 36 11.63 -23.20 -8.77
CA GLU A 36 12.12 -22.27 -7.77
C GLU A 36 11.13 -21.14 -7.78
N GLU A 37 10.38 -21.02 -6.68
CA GLU A 37 9.34 -20.04 -6.59
C GLU A 37 10.02 -18.69 -6.76
N GLU A 38 9.82 -18.06 -7.92
CA GLU A 38 10.46 -16.81 -8.23
C GLU A 38 10.09 -15.85 -7.10
N LYS A 39 11.07 -15.51 -6.26
CA LYS A 39 10.83 -14.74 -5.05
C LYS A 39 10.31 -13.36 -5.49
N ARG A 40 9.00 -13.16 -5.39
CA ARG A 40 8.36 -11.86 -5.65
C ARG A 40 8.99 -10.84 -4.72
N TYR A 41 9.46 -9.74 -5.31
CA TYR A 41 10.01 -8.64 -4.55
C TYR A 41 8.95 -8.10 -3.58
N LEU A 42 9.39 -7.86 -2.35
CA LEU A 42 8.62 -7.15 -1.33
C LEU A 42 9.60 -6.23 -0.61
N TYR A 43 9.17 -5.01 -0.32
CA TYR A 43 9.95 -4.10 0.50
C TYR A 43 10.35 -4.78 1.82
N PRO A 44 11.61 -4.67 2.27
CA PRO A 44 12.11 -5.44 3.42
C PRO A 44 11.68 -4.84 4.76
N PHE A 45 10.38 -4.93 5.07
CA PHE A 45 9.73 -4.31 6.23
C PHE A 45 10.33 -4.69 7.59
N SER A 46 10.76 -5.95 7.74
CA SER A 46 11.41 -6.43 8.97
C SER A 46 12.74 -5.74 9.30
N ASN A 47 13.39 -5.12 8.31
CA ASN A 47 14.69 -4.49 8.47
C ASN A 47 14.60 -2.96 8.52
N GLU A 48 13.40 -2.41 8.63
CA GLU A 48 13.15 -0.97 8.71
C GLU A 48 13.75 -0.38 9.99
N VAL A 49 14.09 0.91 9.94
CA VAL A 49 14.67 1.63 11.09
C VAL A 49 13.59 2.17 12.01
N ASN A 50 13.88 2.14 13.31
CA ASN A 50 13.04 2.69 14.37
C ASN A 50 13.78 3.84 15.06
N ASN A 51 13.03 4.77 15.67
CA ASN A 51 13.56 5.88 16.47
C ASN A 51 14.59 6.72 15.71
N ILE A 52 14.15 7.32 14.61
CA ILE A 52 15.02 8.02 13.66
C ILE A 52 15.23 9.46 14.13
N ILE A 53 16.46 9.96 14.02
CA ILE A 53 16.77 11.38 14.15
C ILE A 53 17.19 11.88 12.77
N ALA A 54 16.27 12.53 12.06
CA ALA A 54 16.50 13.08 10.74
C ALA A 54 17.12 14.48 10.83
N ASN A 55 18.19 14.70 10.07
CA ASN A 55 18.94 15.94 10.02
C ASN A 55 18.77 16.61 8.66
N ILE A 56 18.29 17.84 8.69
CA ILE A 56 18.18 18.71 7.52
C ILE A 56 19.07 19.93 7.74
N TYR A 57 19.76 20.35 6.70
CA TYR A 57 20.61 21.53 6.71
C TYR A 57 20.16 22.50 5.63
N ILE A 58 19.93 23.75 6.02
CA ILE A 58 19.52 24.83 5.12
C ILE A 58 20.62 25.90 5.16
N ASP A 59 21.31 26.08 4.05
CA ASP A 59 22.31 27.13 3.89
C ASP A 59 21.63 28.38 3.29
N ILE A 60 21.85 29.54 3.90
CA ILE A 60 21.23 30.83 3.56
C ILE A 60 22.15 31.58 2.59
N ASN A 61 21.57 32.22 1.57
CA ASN A 61 22.30 33.01 0.57
C ASN A 61 23.14 34.12 1.21
N GLU A 62 24.26 34.49 0.57
CA GLU A 62 25.24 35.45 1.12
C GLU A 62 24.73 36.88 1.24
N ASP A 63 23.78 37.27 0.39
CA ASP A 63 23.19 38.61 0.28
C ASP A 63 22.05 38.85 1.28
N VAL A 64 21.56 37.81 1.95
CA VAL A 64 20.52 37.90 2.98
C VAL A 64 21.08 38.54 4.25
N ASP A 65 20.41 39.58 4.77
CA ASP A 65 20.75 40.18 6.07
C ASP A 65 20.18 39.36 7.22
N LEU A 66 21.07 38.66 7.95
CA LEU A 66 20.71 37.79 9.07
C LEU A 66 20.26 38.54 10.33
N ASN A 67 20.38 39.87 10.37
CA ASN A 67 19.95 40.68 11.51
C ASN A 67 18.46 41.02 11.47
N GLN A 68 17.75 40.64 10.39
CA GLN A 68 16.32 40.86 10.30
C GLN A 68 15.56 40.04 11.36
N PRO A 69 14.47 40.59 11.94
CA PRO A 69 13.73 39.93 13.02
C PRO A 69 13.23 38.53 12.68
N GLU A 70 12.89 38.28 11.42
CA GLU A 70 12.42 36.96 10.92
C GLU A 70 13.42 35.82 11.15
N PHE A 71 14.73 36.10 11.21
CA PHE A 71 15.77 35.10 11.47
C PHE A 71 16.05 34.87 12.98
N ASN A 72 15.41 35.64 13.87
CA ASN A 72 15.53 35.45 15.31
C ASN A 72 14.54 34.40 15.84
N ASP A 73 13.41 34.21 15.16
CA ASP A 73 12.30 33.35 15.58
C ASP A 73 11.98 32.28 14.51
N ILE A 74 12.98 31.51 14.09
CA ILE A 74 12.76 30.38 13.19
C ILE A 74 12.03 29.28 13.97
N ILE A 75 10.83 28.93 13.51
CA ILE A 75 9.95 27.94 14.14
C ILE A 75 9.76 26.78 13.19
N THR A 76 9.87 25.57 13.73
CA THR A 76 9.58 24.33 13.03
C THR A 76 8.35 23.66 13.60
N GLU A 77 7.46 23.15 12.74
CA GLU A 77 6.28 22.39 13.15
C GLU A 77 5.98 21.25 12.18
N ILE A 78 5.46 20.13 12.70
CA ILE A 78 4.84 19.08 11.88
C ILE A 78 3.34 19.42 11.77
N PRO A 79 2.82 19.76 10.57
CA PRO A 79 1.44 20.21 10.41
C PRO A 79 0.43 19.08 10.66
N HIS A 80 -0.84 19.43 10.96
CA HIS A 80 -1.91 18.46 11.26
C HIS A 80 -2.06 17.35 10.23
N LEU A 81 -1.89 17.67 8.95
CA LEU A 81 -1.94 16.73 7.85
C LEU A 81 -0.64 16.82 7.05
N LYS A 82 -0.12 15.66 6.63
CA LYS A 82 1.06 15.58 5.77
C LYS A 82 0.83 16.39 4.50
N TYR A 83 1.89 16.97 3.96
CA TYR A 83 1.91 17.81 2.76
C TYR A 83 1.06 19.08 2.88
N ASN A 84 0.75 19.53 4.10
CA ASN A 84 -0.11 20.69 4.39
C ASN A 84 -1.50 20.61 3.74
N LYS A 85 -2.02 19.39 3.53
CA LYS A 85 -3.37 19.19 3.00
C LYS A 85 -4.44 19.72 3.95
N THR A 86 -5.62 20.01 3.43
CA THR A 86 -6.70 20.69 4.17
C THR A 86 -7.82 19.74 4.62
N TRP A 87 -7.80 18.49 4.17
CA TRP A 87 -8.71 17.46 4.65
C TRP A 87 -8.15 16.05 4.40
N LEU A 88 -8.71 15.07 5.12
CA LEU A 88 -8.23 13.70 5.17
C LEU A 88 -9.26 12.74 4.58
N LEU A 89 -8.82 11.90 3.65
CA LEU A 89 -9.56 10.74 3.13
C LEU A 89 -8.87 9.47 3.63
N LEU A 90 -9.63 8.55 4.23
CA LEU A 90 -9.17 7.22 4.61
C LEU A 90 -10.05 6.19 3.93
N ILE A 91 -9.47 5.19 3.29
CA ILE A 91 -10.22 4.10 2.64
C ILE A 91 -9.78 2.78 3.25
N SER A 92 -10.74 1.97 3.67
CA SER A 92 -10.56 0.59 4.08
C SER A 92 -11.47 -0.33 3.27
N GLN A 93 -10.89 -1.40 2.72
CA GLN A 93 -11.61 -2.41 1.94
C GLN A 93 -11.60 -3.76 2.67
N ASP A 94 -12.79 -4.22 3.01
CA ASP A 94 -13.02 -5.40 3.85
C ASP A 94 -13.12 -6.71 3.03
N ASP A 95 -13.28 -7.82 3.75
CA ASP A 95 -13.44 -9.20 3.26
C ASP A 95 -12.31 -9.75 2.37
N THR A 96 -11.09 -9.18 2.39
CA THR A 96 -9.94 -9.68 1.61
C THR A 96 -10.29 -9.83 0.12
N ARG A 97 -11.13 -8.95 -0.43
CA ARG A 97 -11.72 -9.17 -1.76
C ARG A 97 -10.73 -8.97 -2.89
N GLN A 98 -10.86 -9.78 -3.95
CA GLN A 98 -10.00 -9.72 -5.13
C GLN A 98 -10.14 -8.38 -5.91
N ASP A 99 -11.27 -7.69 -5.80
CA ASP A 99 -11.46 -6.35 -6.40
C ASP A 99 -10.67 -5.24 -5.69
N SER A 100 -10.13 -5.47 -4.48
CA SER A 100 -9.11 -4.59 -3.89
C SER A 100 -7.89 -4.46 -4.81
N PHE A 101 -7.47 -5.56 -5.43
CA PHE A 101 -6.35 -5.56 -6.38
C PHE A 101 -6.79 -5.17 -7.79
N SER A 102 -7.78 -5.88 -8.33
CA SER A 102 -8.17 -5.76 -9.73
C SER A 102 -9.00 -4.51 -10.05
N SER A 103 -9.51 -3.79 -9.04
CA SER A 103 -10.26 -2.55 -9.23
C SER A 103 -9.66 -1.37 -8.48
N THR A 104 -9.56 -1.43 -7.15
CA THR A 104 -9.11 -0.28 -6.34
C THR A 104 -7.65 0.06 -6.61
N PHE A 105 -6.75 -0.90 -6.40
CA PHE A 105 -5.33 -0.76 -6.72
C PHE A 105 -5.13 -0.52 -8.23
N ALA A 106 -5.87 -1.24 -9.07
CA ALA A 106 -5.78 -1.07 -10.52
C ALA A 106 -6.08 0.38 -10.96
N ALA A 107 -7.18 0.96 -10.49
CA ALA A 107 -7.56 2.34 -10.78
C ALA A 107 -6.50 3.34 -10.32
N ILE A 108 -6.03 3.21 -9.08
CA ILE A 108 -5.03 4.12 -8.49
C ILE A 108 -3.72 4.08 -9.26
N HIS A 109 -3.23 2.89 -9.61
CA HIS A 109 -1.92 2.71 -10.23
C HIS A 109 -1.97 2.63 -11.76
N GLY A 110 -3.06 3.12 -12.39
CA GLY A 110 -3.19 3.23 -13.84
C GLY A 110 -3.15 1.88 -14.56
N ARG A 111 -3.67 0.83 -13.93
CA ARG A 111 -3.84 -0.50 -14.53
C ARG A 111 -5.24 -0.66 -15.12
N PRO A 112 -5.45 -1.66 -15.99
CA PRO A 112 -6.79 -1.93 -16.54
C PRO A 112 -7.75 -2.37 -15.43
N VAL A 113 -8.91 -1.74 -15.32
CA VAL A 113 -10.01 -2.11 -14.42
C VAL A 113 -10.98 -3.00 -15.20
N PRO A 114 -11.28 -4.23 -14.76
CA PRO A 114 -12.11 -5.17 -15.52
C PRO A 114 -13.59 -4.80 -15.45
N ALA A 115 -14.36 -5.25 -16.44
CA ALA A 115 -15.83 -5.21 -16.40
C ALA A 115 -16.39 -6.00 -15.19
N GLU A 116 -17.65 -5.72 -14.81
CA GLU A 116 -18.21 -6.07 -13.48
C GLU A 116 -18.14 -7.54 -13.04
N LYS A 117 -18.03 -8.48 -13.99
CA LYS A 117 -17.97 -9.93 -13.71
C LYS A 117 -16.55 -10.50 -13.64
N TYR A 118 -15.54 -9.71 -13.98
CA TYR A 118 -14.16 -10.18 -14.13
C TYR A 118 -13.23 -9.58 -13.07
N TYR A 119 -12.21 -10.36 -12.76
CA TYR A 119 -11.19 -10.12 -11.75
C TYR A 119 -9.87 -10.67 -12.30
N TYR A 120 -8.75 -10.14 -11.85
CA TYR A 120 -7.44 -10.66 -12.23
C TYR A 120 -6.47 -10.55 -11.06
N ASP A 121 -5.32 -11.19 -11.21
CA ASP A 121 -4.26 -11.23 -10.21
C ASP A 121 -2.96 -10.69 -10.79
N ILE A 122 -1.96 -10.47 -9.95
CA ILE A 122 -0.69 -9.89 -10.40
C ILE A 122 -0.03 -10.72 -11.51
N GLU A 123 -0.13 -12.05 -11.46
CA GLU A 123 0.41 -12.94 -12.49
C GLU A 123 -0.30 -12.79 -13.85
N HIS A 124 -1.60 -12.48 -13.83
CA HIS A 124 -2.35 -12.15 -15.04
C HIS A 124 -1.83 -10.84 -15.66
N LEU A 125 -1.64 -9.81 -14.84
CA LEU A 125 -1.12 -8.52 -15.28
C LEU A 125 0.31 -8.63 -15.84
N GLU A 126 1.19 -9.39 -15.18
CA GLU A 126 2.57 -9.60 -15.59
C GLU A 126 2.70 -10.36 -16.91
N LYS A 127 1.80 -11.29 -17.18
CA LYS A 127 1.76 -12.06 -18.43
C LYS A 127 0.85 -11.45 -19.50
N ASN A 128 0.31 -10.26 -19.25
CA ASN A 128 -0.65 -9.58 -20.13
C ASN A 128 -1.83 -10.47 -20.53
N ASP A 129 -2.28 -11.33 -19.60
CA ASP A 129 -3.47 -12.17 -19.74
C ASP A 129 -4.63 -11.46 -19.05
N LEU A 130 -5.28 -10.56 -19.77
CA LEU A 130 -6.32 -9.70 -19.24
C LEU A 130 -7.72 -10.16 -19.68
N PRO A 131 -8.78 -9.84 -18.91
CA PRO A 131 -10.14 -10.07 -19.35
C PRO A 131 -10.47 -9.27 -20.62
N PRO A 132 -11.49 -9.68 -21.39
CA PRO A 132 -11.77 -9.10 -22.72
C PRO A 132 -12.23 -7.63 -22.64
N ASP A 133 -12.85 -7.23 -21.53
CA ASP A 133 -13.40 -5.91 -21.32
C ASP A 133 -12.71 -5.25 -20.12
N THR A 134 -11.85 -4.28 -20.41
CA THR A 134 -11.16 -3.47 -19.38
C THR A 134 -11.28 -1.98 -19.68
N LEU A 135 -11.50 -1.19 -18.64
CA LEU A 135 -11.41 0.27 -18.63
C LEU A 135 -10.01 0.69 -18.18
N SER A 136 -9.43 1.70 -18.82
CA SER A 136 -8.24 2.37 -18.31
C SER A 136 -8.47 3.88 -18.31
N PHE A 137 -8.11 4.55 -17.22
CA PHE A 137 -8.17 6.00 -17.13
C PHE A 137 -7.01 6.71 -17.85
N GLY A 138 -5.99 5.96 -18.30
CA GLY A 138 -4.81 6.53 -18.94
C GLY A 138 -3.87 7.32 -18.01
N LYS A 139 -4.19 7.37 -16.71
CA LYS A 139 -3.43 8.04 -15.65
C LYS A 139 -3.54 7.29 -14.34
N THR A 140 -2.63 7.60 -13.43
CA THR A 140 -2.65 7.22 -12.01
C THR A 140 -3.50 8.22 -11.23
N LEU A 141 -4.00 7.82 -10.06
CA LEU A 141 -4.87 8.66 -9.22
C LEU A 141 -4.16 9.00 -7.91
N GLY A 142 -4.14 10.28 -7.56
CA GLY A 142 -3.31 10.78 -6.46
C GLY A 142 -3.53 12.26 -6.16
N HIS A 143 -2.70 12.75 -5.25
CA HIS A 143 -2.46 14.16 -4.99
C HIS A 143 -0.96 14.45 -5.17
N THR A 144 -0.51 15.67 -4.92
CA THR A 144 0.92 16.00 -4.85
C THR A 144 1.42 16.07 -3.41
N ASP A 145 2.73 16.06 -3.22
CA ASP A 145 3.38 16.32 -1.93
C ASP A 145 3.49 17.82 -1.59
N GLY A 146 2.89 18.71 -2.41
CA GLY A 146 3.02 20.16 -2.28
C GLY A 146 4.35 20.72 -2.84
N ALA A 147 5.27 19.85 -3.26
CA ALA A 147 6.58 20.19 -3.80
C ALA A 147 6.82 19.58 -5.20
N GLY A 148 5.73 19.32 -5.94
CA GLY A 148 5.76 18.91 -7.34
C GLY A 148 5.92 17.41 -7.58
N ASN A 149 5.95 16.56 -6.54
CA ASN A 149 5.96 15.10 -6.72
C ASN A 149 4.56 14.51 -6.58
N GLU A 150 4.27 13.50 -7.40
CA GLU A 150 3.05 12.69 -7.26
C GLU A 150 3.08 11.89 -5.95
N VAL A 151 1.95 11.84 -5.26
CA VAL A 151 1.63 10.92 -4.18
C VAL A 151 0.34 10.19 -4.56
N ARG A 152 0.43 8.89 -4.88
CA ARG A 152 -0.74 8.11 -5.26
C ARG A 152 -1.61 7.81 -4.04
N PHE A 153 -2.91 7.69 -4.23
CA PHE A 153 -3.82 7.34 -3.13
C PHE A 153 -3.42 6.02 -2.48
N SER A 154 -3.51 5.96 -1.16
CA SER A 154 -3.25 4.76 -0.38
C SER A 154 -4.52 4.33 0.34
N PHE A 155 -4.62 3.04 0.63
CA PHE A 155 -5.78 2.44 1.26
C PHE A 155 -5.38 1.23 2.11
N LEU A 156 -6.30 0.79 2.96
CA LEU A 156 -6.16 -0.37 3.81
C LEU A 156 -6.94 -1.54 3.20
N ILE A 157 -6.37 -2.75 3.22
CA ILE A 157 -7.09 -3.98 2.95
C ILE A 157 -7.16 -4.86 4.18
N THR A 158 -8.24 -5.63 4.34
CA THR A 158 -8.24 -6.74 5.28
C THR A 158 -7.56 -7.96 4.68
N VAL A 159 -7.00 -8.81 5.53
CA VAL A 159 -6.41 -10.10 5.15
C VAL A 159 -6.97 -11.24 6.02
N GLN A 160 -7.00 -12.46 5.47
CA GLN A 160 -7.44 -13.67 6.17
C GLN A 160 -6.33 -14.74 6.15
N PRO A 161 -5.26 -14.55 6.94
CA PRO A 161 -4.02 -15.32 6.77
C PRO A 161 -4.16 -16.83 7.02
N GLN A 162 -5.15 -17.25 7.81
CA GLN A 162 -5.42 -18.65 8.11
C GLN A 162 -6.19 -19.38 6.98
N GLU A 163 -6.63 -18.64 5.96
CA GLU A 163 -7.29 -19.20 4.80
C GLU A 163 -6.29 -19.67 3.75
N GLU A 164 -6.31 -20.97 3.44
CA GLU A 164 -5.34 -21.61 2.54
C GLU A 164 -5.41 -21.04 1.11
N TRP A 165 -6.58 -20.52 0.71
CA TRP A 165 -6.75 -19.95 -0.63
C TRP A 165 -5.92 -18.69 -0.86
N MET A 166 -5.43 -18.01 0.18
CA MET A 166 -4.49 -16.89 0.02
C MET A 166 -3.15 -17.37 -0.61
N GLY A 167 -2.78 -18.64 -0.41
CA GLY A 167 -1.57 -19.24 -1.00
C GLY A 167 -1.75 -19.79 -2.41
N VAL A 168 -2.97 -19.75 -2.99
CA VAL A 168 -3.26 -20.41 -4.27
C VAL A 168 -2.84 -19.56 -5.46
N LYS A 169 -2.04 -20.14 -6.35
CA LYS A 169 -1.61 -19.48 -7.61
C LYS A 169 -2.77 -19.39 -8.61
N PRO A 170 -2.95 -18.25 -9.32
CA PRO A 170 -3.90 -18.15 -10.43
C PRO A 170 -3.56 -19.08 -11.59
N ASN A 171 -4.61 -19.49 -12.32
CA ASN A 171 -4.46 -20.07 -13.64
C ASN A 171 -4.30 -18.94 -14.68
N VAL A 172 -3.12 -18.84 -15.29
CA VAL A 172 -2.81 -17.82 -16.30
C VAL A 172 -2.61 -18.48 -17.66
N ASN A 173 -3.31 -18.00 -18.69
CA ASN A 173 -3.28 -18.58 -20.03
C ASN A 173 -3.36 -17.47 -21.12
N PRO A 174 -2.25 -16.77 -21.39
CA PRO A 174 -2.21 -15.66 -22.34
C PRO A 174 -2.66 -16.08 -23.74
N GLY A 175 -3.53 -15.29 -24.36
CA GLY A 175 -4.05 -15.54 -25.71
C GLY A 175 -5.21 -16.54 -25.79
N PHE A 176 -5.59 -17.20 -24.69
CA PHE A 176 -6.75 -18.10 -24.68
C PHE A 176 -8.07 -17.34 -24.56
N THR A 177 -8.94 -17.52 -25.57
CA THR A 177 -10.25 -16.83 -25.68
C THR A 177 -11.45 -17.78 -25.67
N GLY A 178 -11.25 -19.10 -25.51
CA GLY A 178 -12.34 -20.08 -25.53
C GLY A 178 -13.32 -19.97 -24.35
N ASN A 179 -12.85 -19.45 -23.21
CA ASN A 179 -13.67 -18.98 -22.10
C ASN A 179 -12.84 -18.03 -21.20
N PHE A 180 -13.50 -17.40 -20.24
CA PHE A 180 -12.91 -16.43 -19.31
C PHE A 180 -13.05 -16.83 -17.84
N ASN A 181 -13.17 -18.14 -17.56
CA ASN A 181 -13.41 -18.65 -16.20
C ASN A 181 -12.26 -18.32 -15.23
N ARG A 182 -11.03 -18.20 -15.74
CA ARG A 182 -9.85 -17.79 -14.96
C ARG A 182 -9.94 -16.38 -14.37
N PHE A 183 -10.85 -15.57 -14.90
CA PHE A 183 -11.13 -14.21 -14.44
C PHE A 183 -12.40 -14.12 -13.59
N LEU A 184 -13.05 -15.23 -13.21
CA LEU A 184 -14.15 -15.18 -12.24
C LEU A 184 -13.60 -14.88 -10.84
N MET A 185 -14.44 -14.29 -10.00
CA MET A 185 -14.05 -13.94 -8.63
C MET A 185 -13.60 -15.19 -7.88
N LYS A 186 -12.41 -15.11 -7.29
CA LYS A 186 -11.90 -16.12 -6.35
C LYS A 186 -12.39 -15.84 -4.93
N SER A 187 -12.07 -16.74 -4.00
CA SER A 187 -12.38 -16.57 -2.58
C SER A 187 -11.84 -15.25 -2.00
N GLY A 188 -10.73 -14.74 -2.52
CA GLY A 188 -10.19 -13.43 -2.15
C GLY A 188 -8.81 -13.17 -2.77
N LEU A 189 -8.06 -12.26 -2.16
CA LEU A 189 -6.69 -11.90 -2.53
C LEU A 189 -5.70 -13.03 -2.28
N THR A 190 -4.80 -13.28 -3.23
CA THR A 190 -3.62 -14.10 -2.97
C THR A 190 -2.55 -13.29 -2.23
N TYR A 191 -1.61 -13.96 -1.56
CA TYR A 191 -0.43 -13.33 -0.98
C TYR A 191 0.39 -12.56 -2.03
N ASN A 192 0.39 -12.99 -3.29
CA ASN A 192 1.09 -12.27 -4.35
C ASN A 192 0.42 -10.93 -4.70
N ASN A 193 -0.92 -10.86 -4.67
CA ASN A 193 -1.62 -9.58 -4.77
C ASN A 193 -1.27 -8.68 -3.59
N VAL A 194 -1.31 -9.21 -2.36
CA VAL A 194 -1.00 -8.46 -1.14
C VAL A 194 0.42 -7.91 -1.18
N LYS A 195 1.42 -8.74 -1.53
CA LYS A 195 2.82 -8.33 -1.69
C LYS A 195 3.00 -7.20 -2.70
N GLU A 196 2.37 -7.30 -3.88
CA GLU A 196 2.44 -6.24 -4.87
C GLU A 196 1.83 -4.94 -4.33
N MET A 197 0.64 -4.99 -3.72
CA MET A 197 -0.03 -3.80 -3.17
C MET A 197 0.80 -3.13 -2.07
N MET A 198 1.42 -3.90 -1.18
CA MET A 198 2.27 -3.37 -0.10
C MET A 198 3.51 -2.64 -0.62
N ASN A 199 4.04 -3.04 -1.78
CA ASN A 199 5.12 -2.29 -2.42
C ASN A 199 4.70 -0.88 -2.85
N TYR A 200 3.40 -0.57 -2.94
CA TYR A 200 2.90 0.78 -3.21
C TYR A 200 2.35 1.47 -1.96
N GLY A 201 2.61 0.91 -0.77
CA GLY A 201 2.20 1.51 0.49
C GLY A 201 0.75 1.22 0.91
N VAL A 202 0.10 0.20 0.33
CA VAL A 202 -1.20 -0.28 0.81
C VAL A 202 -1.03 -0.94 2.19
N GLY A 203 -1.86 -0.56 3.16
CA GLY A 203 -1.85 -1.10 4.51
C GLY A 203 -2.64 -2.40 4.64
N ILE A 204 -2.43 -3.14 5.74
CA ILE A 204 -3.13 -4.40 6.03
C ILE A 204 -3.82 -4.34 7.39
N ALA A 205 -4.94 -5.05 7.52
CA ALA A 205 -5.67 -5.18 8.77
C ALA A 205 -6.18 -6.59 9.01
N PHE A 206 -6.27 -6.96 10.29
CA PHE A 206 -7.11 -8.07 10.72
C PHE A 206 -8.59 -7.73 10.52
N HIS A 207 -9.39 -8.76 10.30
CA HIS A 207 -10.84 -8.68 10.21
C HIS A 207 -11.42 -9.96 10.83
N ASP A 208 -12.18 -10.77 10.08
CA ASP A 208 -12.57 -12.10 10.52
C ASP A 208 -11.36 -13.01 10.74
N VAL A 209 -11.41 -13.78 11.83
CA VAL A 209 -10.44 -14.84 12.12
C VAL A 209 -11.08 -16.22 11.98
N LYS A 210 -10.26 -17.24 11.68
CA LYS A 210 -10.71 -18.61 11.40
C LYS A 210 -11.06 -19.39 12.67
N THR A 211 -12.11 -18.96 13.37
CA THR A 211 -12.66 -19.62 14.57
C THR A 211 -14.16 -19.83 14.45
N LEU A 212 -14.67 -20.91 15.04
CA LEU A 212 -16.11 -21.13 15.22
C LEU A 212 -16.69 -20.34 16.41
N ASN A 213 -15.84 -19.89 17.33
CA ASN A 213 -16.24 -19.21 18.56
C ASN A 213 -15.99 -17.70 18.46
N VAL A 214 -16.52 -17.05 17.43
CA VAL A 214 -16.29 -15.62 17.14
C VAL A 214 -16.78 -14.65 18.22
N ASN A 215 -17.60 -15.12 19.17
CA ASN A 215 -18.07 -14.35 20.32
C ASN A 215 -17.29 -14.66 21.61
N ASN A 216 -16.24 -15.50 21.54
CA ASN A 216 -15.35 -15.76 22.65
C ASN A 216 -14.05 -14.96 22.47
N LYS A 217 -13.82 -14.00 23.37
CA LYS A 217 -12.68 -13.10 23.32
C LYS A 217 -11.34 -13.83 23.27
N ASP A 218 -11.13 -14.83 24.11
CA ASP A 218 -9.85 -15.57 24.18
C ASP A 218 -9.61 -16.36 22.89
N SER A 219 -10.66 -16.92 22.29
CA SER A 219 -10.58 -17.56 20.98
C SER A 219 -10.21 -16.57 19.89
N VAL A 220 -10.86 -15.40 19.85
CA VAL A 220 -10.53 -14.35 18.88
C VAL A 220 -9.09 -13.86 19.06
N CYS A 221 -8.66 -13.54 20.28
CA CYS A 221 -7.27 -13.20 20.60
C CYS A 221 -6.30 -14.24 20.05
N LYS A 222 -6.55 -15.52 20.36
CA LYS A 222 -5.65 -16.60 19.95
C LYS A 222 -5.51 -16.70 18.44
N HIS A 223 -6.61 -16.54 17.71
CA HIS A 223 -6.56 -16.60 16.26
C HIS A 223 -5.99 -15.33 15.61
N ILE A 224 -6.06 -14.16 16.26
CA ILE A 224 -5.32 -12.97 15.81
C ILE A 224 -3.80 -13.24 15.94
N GLU A 225 -3.32 -13.81 17.04
CA GLU A 225 -1.89 -14.17 17.21
C GLU A 225 -1.41 -15.18 16.15
N ILE A 226 -2.23 -16.19 15.84
CA ILE A 226 -1.93 -17.16 14.77
C ILE A 226 -1.85 -16.43 13.43
N SER A 227 -2.84 -15.59 13.12
CA SER A 227 -2.85 -14.80 11.89
C SER A 227 -1.62 -13.87 11.79
N GLN A 228 -1.20 -13.24 12.89
CA GLN A 228 0.01 -12.41 12.95
C GLN A 228 1.27 -13.23 12.61
N SER A 229 1.40 -14.43 13.16
CA SER A 229 2.53 -15.33 12.88
C SER A 229 2.60 -15.67 11.39
N ILE A 230 1.46 -16.02 10.78
CA ILE A 230 1.39 -16.33 9.34
C ILE A 230 1.69 -15.09 8.48
N ILE A 231 1.21 -13.91 8.90
CA ILE A 231 1.50 -12.62 8.24
C ILE A 231 3.01 -12.35 8.24
N LEU A 232 3.67 -12.48 9.39
CA LEU A 232 5.10 -12.26 9.52
C LEU A 232 5.89 -13.20 8.58
N ASP A 233 5.52 -14.48 8.54
CA ASP A 233 6.18 -15.46 7.67
C ASP A 233 5.92 -15.17 6.18
N SER A 234 4.68 -14.86 5.82
CA SER A 234 4.26 -14.73 4.42
C SER A 234 4.66 -13.38 3.80
N LEU A 235 4.84 -12.34 4.62
CA LEU A 235 5.05 -10.95 4.20
C LEU A 235 6.39 -10.37 4.67
N LEU A 236 7.44 -11.21 4.75
CA LEU A 236 8.83 -10.85 5.08
C LEU A 236 8.95 -10.01 6.38
N GLY A 237 8.20 -10.41 7.40
CA GLY A 237 8.19 -9.78 8.72
C GLY A 237 7.48 -8.43 8.76
N ARG A 238 6.65 -8.11 7.75
CA ARG A 238 5.64 -7.04 7.91
C ARG A 238 4.54 -7.52 8.85
N GLY A 239 4.63 -7.16 10.12
CA GLY A 239 3.57 -7.34 11.10
C GLY A 239 2.35 -6.48 10.80
N CYS A 240 1.17 -6.96 11.20
CA CYS A 240 -0.07 -6.21 11.14
C CYS A 240 -0.32 -5.55 12.51
N LYS A 241 -0.66 -4.26 12.49
CA LYS A 241 -0.98 -3.47 13.70
C LYS A 241 -2.39 -2.93 13.72
N THR A 242 -3.23 -3.37 12.79
CA THR A 242 -4.55 -2.79 12.54
C THR A 242 -5.64 -3.84 12.63
N LEU A 243 -6.72 -3.53 13.34
CA LEU A 243 -7.97 -4.28 13.30
C LEU A 243 -9.06 -3.43 12.65
N ALA A 244 -9.67 -3.95 11.58
CA ALA A 244 -10.96 -3.50 11.11
C ALA A 244 -12.04 -4.38 11.73
N GLU A 245 -12.98 -3.83 12.49
CA GLU A 245 -14.05 -4.59 13.14
C GLU A 245 -14.92 -5.33 12.10
N PRO A 246 -15.01 -6.67 12.17
CA PRO A 246 -15.94 -7.44 11.35
C PRO A 246 -17.33 -7.51 11.98
N ASN A 247 -18.35 -7.42 11.14
CA ASN A 247 -19.75 -7.75 11.51
C ASN A 247 -20.33 -6.96 12.69
N GLY A 248 -19.76 -5.82 13.06
CA GLY A 248 -20.13 -5.07 14.27
C GLY A 248 -19.84 -5.82 15.58
N ASN A 249 -18.99 -6.84 15.54
CA ASN A 249 -18.72 -7.71 16.68
C ASN A 249 -17.65 -7.10 17.60
N LYS A 250 -18.12 -6.49 18.69
CA LYS A 250 -17.28 -5.80 19.67
C LYS A 250 -16.26 -6.71 20.38
N VAL A 251 -16.46 -8.03 20.37
CA VAL A 251 -15.48 -9.00 20.90
C VAL A 251 -14.13 -8.87 20.19
N TYR A 252 -14.13 -8.51 18.89
CA TYR A 252 -12.89 -8.27 18.16
C TYR A 252 -12.16 -7.03 18.67
N ILE A 253 -12.87 -5.94 18.96
CA ILE A 253 -12.27 -4.73 19.55
C ILE A 253 -11.68 -5.03 20.92
N ASP A 254 -12.43 -5.76 21.76
CA ASP A 254 -11.96 -6.13 23.10
C ASP A 254 -10.76 -7.08 23.04
N ALA A 255 -10.73 -7.99 22.07
CA ALA A 255 -9.59 -8.86 21.81
C ALA A 255 -8.36 -8.06 21.33
N ALA A 256 -8.54 -7.14 20.38
CA ALA A 256 -7.46 -6.28 19.90
C ALA A 256 -6.83 -5.46 21.01
N ARG A 257 -7.62 -4.94 21.96
CA ARG A 257 -7.10 -4.19 23.12
C ARG A 257 -6.25 -5.03 24.06
N MET A 258 -6.38 -6.36 24.04
CA MET A 258 -5.51 -7.26 24.80
C MET A 258 -4.18 -7.54 24.11
N LEU A 259 -4.05 -7.20 22.83
CA LEU A 259 -2.89 -7.50 22.01
C LEU A 259 -2.07 -6.22 21.81
N PRO A 260 -0.90 -6.09 22.46
CA PRO A 260 -0.13 -4.85 22.47
C PRO A 260 0.36 -4.42 21.09
N PHE A 261 0.52 -5.37 20.15
CA PHE A 261 0.92 -5.07 18.78
C PHE A 261 -0.21 -4.50 17.91
N ILE A 262 -1.47 -4.51 18.38
CA ILE A 262 -2.57 -3.83 17.69
C ILE A 262 -2.60 -2.39 18.17
N HIS A 263 -2.29 -1.46 17.29
CA HIS A 263 -2.23 -0.04 17.59
C HIS A 263 -3.43 0.73 17.02
N VAL A 264 -4.00 0.25 15.90
CA VAL A 264 -5.09 0.91 15.19
C VAL A 264 -6.32 0.02 15.19
N ILE A 265 -7.47 0.58 15.57
CA ILE A 265 -8.76 -0.11 15.50
C ILE A 265 -9.71 0.77 14.71
N THR A 266 -10.48 0.20 13.77
CA THR A 266 -11.54 0.93 13.06
C THR A 266 -12.87 0.19 13.10
N ALA A 267 -13.97 0.95 13.26
CA ALA A 267 -15.32 0.41 13.46
C ALA A 267 -16.41 1.44 13.08
N GLN A 268 -17.67 1.01 13.00
CA GLN A 268 -18.79 1.93 12.74
C GLN A 268 -19.44 2.52 14.01
N GLN A 269 -19.29 1.86 15.17
CA GLN A 269 -19.97 2.26 16.42
C GLN A 269 -19.05 2.20 17.63
N GLY A 270 -19.30 3.06 18.62
CA GLY A 270 -18.46 3.18 19.82
C GLY A 270 -17.08 3.75 19.49
N VAL A 271 -17.04 4.71 18.56
CA VAL A 271 -15.83 5.20 17.90
C VAL A 271 -15.58 6.68 18.14
N LEU A 272 -14.31 7.07 18.05
CA LEU A 272 -13.89 8.45 17.91
C LEU A 272 -14.08 8.88 16.44
N ARG A 273 -14.79 9.99 16.24
CA ARG A 273 -14.83 10.68 14.95
C ARG A 273 -13.54 11.45 14.75
N ILE A 274 -12.88 11.24 13.62
CA ILE A 274 -11.60 11.88 13.34
C ILE A 274 -11.86 13.29 12.84
N HIS A 275 -11.50 14.30 13.62
CA HIS A 275 -11.42 15.70 13.18
C HIS A 275 -9.94 16.10 13.16
N PRO A 276 -9.21 15.94 12.03
CA PRO A 276 -7.74 15.91 12.06
C PRO A 276 -7.07 17.15 12.65
N PHE A 277 -7.70 18.31 12.47
CA PHE A 277 -7.25 19.60 13.02
C PHE A 277 -7.58 19.82 14.50
N GLN A 278 -8.21 18.83 15.15
CA GLN A 278 -8.58 18.83 16.57
C GLN A 278 -7.97 17.62 17.30
N ILE A 279 -7.20 16.77 16.60
CA ILE A 279 -6.52 15.62 17.19
C ILE A 279 -5.09 16.02 17.53
N ASP A 280 -4.84 16.15 18.83
CA ASP A 280 -3.52 16.45 19.40
C ASP A 280 -3.07 15.40 20.44
N ASN A 281 -3.79 14.27 20.52
CA ASN A 281 -3.50 13.17 21.43
C ASN A 281 -3.11 11.90 20.67
N ASP A 282 -2.44 10.99 21.37
CA ASP A 282 -2.15 9.64 20.88
C ASP A 282 -3.47 8.88 20.59
N LEU A 283 -3.46 8.06 19.54
CA LEU A 283 -4.57 7.24 19.09
C LEU A 283 -4.37 5.74 19.35
N TYR A 284 -3.36 5.36 20.13
CA TYR A 284 -3.07 3.96 20.45
C TYR A 284 -4.32 3.23 20.97
N GLN A 285 -4.75 2.20 20.23
CA GLN A 285 -5.93 1.36 20.48
C GLN A 285 -7.27 2.12 20.57
N VAL A 286 -7.32 3.37 20.10
CA VAL A 286 -8.57 4.11 19.96
C VAL A 286 -9.34 3.53 18.77
N ALA A 287 -10.62 3.24 18.97
CA ALA A 287 -11.50 2.80 17.89
C ALA A 287 -11.89 4.02 17.02
N LEU A 288 -11.38 4.08 15.80
CA LEU A 288 -11.56 5.18 14.86
C LEU A 288 -12.76 4.92 13.94
N GLY A 289 -13.60 5.94 13.77
CA GLY A 289 -14.82 5.84 12.98
C GLY A 289 -14.55 5.61 11.49
N ARG A 290 -15.33 4.71 10.89
CA ARG A 290 -15.43 4.52 9.44
C ARG A 290 -16.88 4.33 9.03
N TRP A 291 -17.22 4.79 7.82
CA TRP A 291 -18.59 4.88 7.32
C TRP A 291 -18.73 4.16 5.99
N PHE A 292 -19.85 3.46 5.80
CA PHE A 292 -20.15 2.76 4.56
C PHE A 292 -21.19 3.57 3.80
N HIS A 293 -20.81 4.03 2.61
CA HIS A 293 -21.66 4.79 1.71
C HIS A 293 -21.86 4.01 0.41
N THR A 294 -22.97 4.26 -0.27
CA THR A 294 -23.11 3.89 -1.68
C THR A 294 -22.26 4.81 -2.53
N GLU A 295 -22.02 4.42 -3.79
CA GLU A 295 -21.27 5.21 -4.75
C GLU A 295 -21.89 6.59 -4.99
N SER A 296 -23.23 6.68 -4.93
CA SER A 296 -23.98 7.92 -5.07
C SER A 296 -23.95 8.81 -3.82
N THR A 297 -23.99 8.21 -2.62
CA THR A 297 -24.03 8.99 -1.36
C THR A 297 -22.64 9.41 -0.89
N PHE A 298 -21.58 8.74 -1.35
CA PHE A 298 -20.20 9.06 -1.01
C PHE A 298 -19.81 10.50 -1.39
N ARG A 299 -20.14 10.94 -2.61
CA ARG A 299 -19.81 12.30 -3.05
C ARG A 299 -20.48 13.38 -2.21
N VAL A 300 -21.77 13.16 -1.91
CA VAL A 300 -22.55 14.05 -1.04
C VAL A 300 -21.93 14.14 0.35
N PHE A 301 -21.42 13.03 0.90
CA PHE A 301 -20.71 13.04 2.18
C PHE A 301 -19.44 13.88 2.13
N VAL A 302 -18.62 13.72 1.09
CA VAL A 302 -17.40 14.54 0.87
C VAL A 302 -17.76 16.03 0.78
N GLU A 303 -18.70 16.38 -0.11
CA GLU A 303 -19.13 17.77 -0.34
C GLU A 303 -19.66 18.42 0.96
N ASN A 304 -20.43 17.69 1.77
CA ASN A 304 -20.93 18.16 3.06
C ASN A 304 -19.82 18.38 4.11
N GLN A 305 -18.67 17.72 4.01
CA GLN A 305 -17.52 18.07 4.84
C GLN A 305 -16.82 19.31 4.28
N LEU A 306 -16.68 19.43 2.96
CA LEU A 306 -15.91 20.51 2.35
C LEU A 306 -16.56 21.89 2.42
N ILE A 307 -17.88 21.98 2.65
CA ILE A 307 -18.53 23.26 3.00
C ILE A 307 -18.11 23.80 4.38
N LYS A 308 -17.51 22.98 5.25
CA LYS A 308 -17.07 23.39 6.59
C LYS A 308 -15.65 23.97 6.54
N PRO A 309 -15.29 24.87 7.48
CA PRO A 309 -13.91 25.26 7.72
C PRO A 309 -13.02 24.04 7.96
N LYS A 310 -11.76 24.05 7.48
CA LYS A 310 -10.87 22.88 7.56
C LYS A 310 -10.71 22.34 8.98
N GLU A 311 -10.74 23.22 9.97
CA GLU A 311 -10.64 22.93 11.39
C GLU A 311 -11.83 22.11 11.93
N GLN A 312 -12.98 22.14 11.24
CA GLN A 312 -14.23 21.49 11.64
C GLN A 312 -14.56 20.25 10.79
N ARG A 313 -13.77 19.96 9.75
CA ARG A 313 -14.03 18.83 8.86
C ARG A 313 -13.81 17.52 9.61
N GLU A 314 -14.78 16.62 9.51
CA GLU A 314 -14.55 15.22 9.83
C GLU A 314 -13.72 14.60 8.70
N ALA A 315 -12.78 13.72 9.02
CA ALA A 315 -12.11 12.91 8.01
C ALA A 315 -13.17 12.10 7.24
N VAL A 316 -13.01 12.04 5.93
CA VAL A 316 -13.82 11.15 5.09
C VAL A 316 -13.25 9.75 5.26
N SER A 317 -13.72 9.03 6.29
CA SER A 317 -13.28 7.67 6.60
C SER A 317 -14.26 6.66 6.05
N LEU A 318 -13.88 6.01 4.95
CA LEU A 318 -14.72 5.12 4.15
C LEU A 318 -14.37 3.65 4.41
N GLY A 319 -15.40 2.85 4.71
CA GLY A 319 -15.39 1.40 4.57
C GLY A 319 -16.08 0.98 3.27
N VAL A 320 -15.48 0.04 2.53
CA VAL A 320 -16.07 -0.56 1.32
C VAL A 320 -15.87 -2.07 1.31
N HIS A 321 -16.78 -2.80 0.64
CA HIS A 321 -16.59 -4.22 0.35
C HIS A 321 -16.15 -4.39 -1.10
N GLY A 322 -17.09 -4.38 -2.05
CA GLY A 322 -16.79 -4.45 -3.50
C GLY A 322 -16.69 -3.07 -4.15
N THR A 323 -15.66 -2.85 -4.95
CA THR A 323 -15.42 -1.55 -5.58
C THR A 323 -15.83 -1.50 -7.06
N ARG A 324 -15.23 -2.34 -7.92
CA ARG A 324 -15.52 -2.37 -9.37
C ARG A 324 -15.44 -0.97 -10.03
N ILE A 325 -15.98 -0.84 -11.24
CA ILE A 325 -15.96 0.41 -12.04
C ILE A 325 -16.63 1.60 -11.31
N PRO A 326 -17.80 1.46 -10.65
CA PRO A 326 -18.43 2.59 -9.96
C PRO A 326 -17.52 3.28 -8.93
N TRP A 327 -16.82 2.51 -8.09
CA TRP A 327 -15.85 3.07 -7.15
C TRP A 327 -14.59 3.56 -7.84
N ALA A 328 -14.11 2.90 -8.90
CA ALA A 328 -13.00 3.42 -9.70
C ALA A 328 -13.30 4.82 -10.26
N ASN A 329 -14.54 5.08 -10.68
CA ASN A 329 -14.99 6.41 -11.12
C ASN A 329 -15.08 7.42 -9.96
N ASN A 330 -15.39 6.99 -8.74
CA ASN A 330 -15.32 7.85 -7.56
C ASN A 330 -13.87 8.21 -7.19
N LEU A 331 -12.92 7.27 -7.33
CA LEU A 331 -11.50 7.57 -7.17
C LEU A 331 -11.00 8.55 -8.24
N LEU A 332 -11.44 8.38 -9.49
CA LEU A 332 -11.14 9.32 -10.57
C LEU A 332 -11.68 10.72 -10.25
N TRP A 333 -12.94 10.81 -9.80
CA TRP A 333 -13.55 12.07 -9.40
C TRP A 333 -12.78 12.74 -8.24
N LEU A 334 -12.34 12.00 -7.23
CA LEU A 334 -11.52 12.53 -6.14
C LEU A 334 -10.20 13.11 -6.66
N ASN A 335 -9.52 12.41 -7.58
CA ASN A 335 -8.30 12.91 -8.23
C ASN A 335 -8.55 14.21 -9.01
N ASP A 336 -9.61 14.23 -9.81
CA ASP A 336 -9.92 15.35 -10.72
C ASP A 336 -10.49 16.57 -10.00
N THR A 337 -11.02 16.40 -8.80
CA THR A 337 -11.62 17.49 -8.04
C THR A 337 -10.70 17.97 -6.92
N TYR A 338 -10.09 17.05 -6.17
CA TYR A 338 -9.35 17.36 -4.93
C TYR A 338 -7.92 16.80 -4.87
N GLY A 339 -7.52 16.08 -5.91
CA GLY A 339 -6.18 15.52 -6.06
C GLY A 339 -5.31 16.34 -7.01
N LYS A 340 -4.34 15.68 -7.61
CA LYS A 340 -3.28 16.31 -8.43
C LYS A 340 -3.79 16.99 -9.71
N ASP A 341 -4.99 16.62 -10.18
CA ASP A 341 -5.64 17.21 -11.34
C ASP A 341 -6.77 18.19 -10.94
N GLY A 342 -6.95 18.42 -9.63
CA GLY A 342 -7.95 19.31 -9.05
C GLY A 342 -7.29 20.41 -8.19
N ASP A 343 -7.87 20.69 -7.03
CA ASP A 343 -7.34 21.71 -6.10
C ASP A 343 -6.18 21.22 -5.20
N ASP A 344 -5.82 19.95 -5.32
CA ASP A 344 -4.75 19.28 -4.58
C ASP A 344 -4.87 19.43 -3.04
N SER A 345 -6.10 19.57 -2.52
CA SER A 345 -6.37 19.85 -1.11
C SER A 345 -6.44 18.62 -0.21
N MET A 346 -6.52 17.41 -0.79
CA MET A 346 -6.78 16.16 -0.09
C MET A 346 -5.48 15.41 0.26
N TRP A 347 -5.39 14.88 1.48
CA TRP A 347 -4.46 13.79 1.81
C TRP A 347 -5.22 12.47 1.85
N ALA A 348 -4.76 11.47 1.10
CA ALA A 348 -5.40 10.17 1.02
C ALA A 348 -4.44 9.01 1.41
N PRO A 349 -4.00 8.93 2.68
CA PRO A 349 -3.22 7.81 3.17
C PRO A 349 -4.14 6.61 3.50
N ASN A 350 -3.54 5.45 3.77
CA ASN A 350 -4.24 4.44 4.58
C ASN A 350 -4.21 4.83 6.06
N ILE A 351 -5.07 4.19 6.87
CA ILE A 351 -5.20 4.54 8.30
C ILE A 351 -3.94 4.24 9.12
N GLU A 352 -3.09 3.31 8.72
CA GLU A 352 -1.81 3.05 9.39
C GLU A 352 -0.86 4.23 9.22
N GLU A 353 -0.72 4.74 7.99
CA GLU A 353 0.13 5.89 7.70
C GLU A 353 -0.38 7.15 8.43
N TYR A 354 -1.70 7.37 8.46
CA TYR A 354 -2.27 8.47 9.24
C TYR A 354 -1.98 8.31 10.74
N TYR A 355 -2.14 7.10 11.29
CA TYR A 355 -1.83 6.82 12.69
C TYR A 355 -0.36 7.10 13.02
N GLU A 356 0.58 6.60 12.22
CA GLU A 356 2.01 6.82 12.43
C GLU A 356 2.37 8.30 12.30
N TYR A 357 1.80 9.01 11.34
CA TYR A 357 1.99 10.45 11.21
C TYR A 357 1.46 11.23 12.43
N ASN A 358 0.28 10.87 12.94
CA ASN A 358 -0.22 11.47 14.18
C ASN A 358 0.71 11.14 15.37
N TYR A 359 1.22 9.90 15.44
CA TYR A 359 2.18 9.51 16.46
C TYR A 359 3.44 10.39 16.43
N TYR A 360 4.00 10.68 15.24
CA TYR A 360 5.12 11.59 15.09
C TYR A 360 4.77 13.03 15.47
N ARG A 361 3.54 13.50 15.20
CA ARG A 361 3.11 14.83 15.64
C ARG A 361 3.03 14.96 17.17
N VAL A 362 2.56 13.91 17.83
CA VAL A 362 2.32 13.92 19.29
C VAL A 362 3.60 13.66 20.07
N HIS A 363 4.43 12.74 19.60
CA HIS A 363 5.60 12.25 20.34
C HIS A 363 6.94 12.65 19.73
N GLY A 364 6.95 13.05 18.46
CA GLY A 364 8.14 13.55 17.79
C GLY A 364 8.52 14.95 18.26
N LYS A 365 9.73 15.35 17.89
CA LYS A 365 10.24 16.69 18.22
C LYS A 365 11.04 17.24 17.05
N THR A 366 10.82 18.51 16.75
CA THR A 366 11.63 19.27 15.80
C THR A 366 12.40 20.35 16.56
N ASP A 367 13.72 20.36 16.44
CA ASP A 367 14.59 21.42 16.96
C ASP A 367 15.32 22.09 15.79
N VAL A 368 15.53 23.40 15.88
CA VAL A 368 16.29 24.16 14.88
C VAL A 368 17.39 24.98 15.56
N LYS A 369 18.60 24.94 14.99
CA LYS A 369 19.75 25.72 15.45
C LYS A 369 20.38 26.46 14.29
N ARG A 370 20.60 27.77 14.45
CA ARG A 370 21.33 28.59 13.48
C ARG A 370 22.79 28.73 13.91
N THR A 371 23.72 28.41 13.01
CA THR A 371 25.15 28.67 13.16
C THR A 371 25.63 29.47 11.94
N GLY A 372 25.83 30.78 12.12
CA GLY A 372 26.12 31.69 11.00
C GLY A 372 24.96 31.72 9.99
N ARG A 373 25.25 31.35 8.74
CA ARG A 373 24.32 31.25 7.60
C ARG A 373 23.71 29.85 7.43
N ARG A 374 23.91 28.93 8.37
CA ARG A 374 23.38 27.57 8.28
C ARG A 374 22.35 27.31 9.36
N LEU A 375 21.19 26.78 8.97
CA LEU A 375 20.21 26.18 9.87
C LEU A 375 20.44 24.68 9.89
N HIS A 376 20.44 24.11 11.09
CA HIS A 376 20.41 22.66 11.31
C HIS A 376 19.10 22.33 12.00
N LEU A 377 18.27 21.56 11.31
CA LEU A 377 17.02 21.03 11.82
C LEU A 377 17.25 19.57 12.20
N GLU A 378 16.87 19.24 13.43
CA GLU A 378 16.89 17.88 13.99
C GLU A 378 15.44 17.45 14.23
N ILE A 379 15.03 16.35 13.60
CA ILE A 379 13.66 15.84 13.65
C ILE A 379 13.67 14.43 14.22
N ASN A 380 13.21 14.30 15.46
CA ASN A 380 13.06 13.02 16.14
C ASN A 380 11.72 12.37 15.78
N LEU A 381 11.80 11.18 15.18
CA LEU A 381 10.69 10.32 14.77
C LEU A 381 10.72 9.02 15.59
N PRO A 382 10.14 9.01 16.81
CA PRO A 382 10.03 7.81 17.63
C PRO A 382 9.11 6.79 16.96
N ALA A 383 9.41 5.50 17.13
CA ALA A 383 8.65 4.43 16.50
C ALA A 383 8.14 3.44 17.55
N ALA A 384 6.88 3.02 17.40
CA ALA A 384 6.35 1.86 18.10
C ALA A 384 6.47 0.60 17.22
N GLU A 385 6.05 -0.55 17.75
CA GLU A 385 6.05 -1.81 17.00
C GLU A 385 5.30 -1.68 15.65
N TYR A 386 5.89 -2.26 14.61
CA TYR A 386 5.34 -2.30 13.24
C TYR A 386 5.08 -0.93 12.60
N PHE A 387 5.92 0.08 12.84
CA PHE A 387 5.92 1.32 12.08
C PHE A 387 6.61 1.14 10.71
N TYR A 388 6.02 1.67 9.65
CA TYR A 388 6.46 1.45 8.26
C TYR A 388 6.40 2.68 7.36
N TYR A 389 5.87 3.81 7.84
CA TYR A 389 5.74 5.06 7.11
C TYR A 389 6.50 6.19 7.82
N PRO A 390 7.83 6.08 8.03
CA PRO A 390 8.65 7.12 8.69
C PRO A 390 8.88 8.32 7.77
N SER A 391 7.80 9.00 7.41
CA SER A 391 7.81 10.20 6.58
C SER A 391 6.91 11.27 7.16
N VAL A 392 7.41 12.50 7.18
CA VAL A 392 6.73 13.68 7.74
C VAL A 392 6.91 14.89 6.86
N THR A 393 6.03 15.87 7.02
CA THR A 393 6.22 17.23 6.54
C THR A 393 6.65 18.09 7.71
N VAL A 394 7.60 18.99 7.50
CA VAL A 394 8.04 19.96 8.49
C VAL A 394 7.95 21.34 7.85
N ASN A 395 7.18 22.23 8.47
CA ASN A 395 7.14 23.64 8.07
C ASN A 395 8.22 24.39 8.84
N VAL A 396 9.00 25.19 8.13
CA VAL A 396 10.06 26.04 8.65
C VAL A 396 9.65 27.49 8.39
N LYS A 397 9.16 28.16 9.44
CA LYS A 397 8.71 29.56 9.38
C LYS A 397 9.89 30.50 9.62
N GLY A 398 9.83 31.71 9.06
CA GLY A 398 10.88 32.73 9.21
C GLY A 398 12.02 32.64 8.21
N ILE A 399 11.91 31.79 7.18
CA ILE A 399 12.85 31.73 6.05
C ILE A 399 12.10 31.46 4.75
N LYS A 400 12.32 32.28 3.73
CA LYS A 400 11.67 32.10 2.41
C LYS A 400 12.55 31.26 1.51
N MET A 401 11.96 30.55 0.54
CA MET A 401 12.76 29.75 -0.40
C MET A 401 13.79 30.60 -1.16
N ALA A 402 13.45 31.85 -1.49
CA ALA A 402 14.36 32.78 -2.18
C ALA A 402 15.63 33.11 -1.37
N ASP A 403 15.60 32.96 -0.04
CA ASP A 403 16.73 33.24 0.84
C ASP A 403 17.66 32.02 1.00
N ILE A 404 17.28 30.87 0.44
CA ILE A 404 17.98 29.59 0.60
C ILE A 404 18.94 29.35 -0.57
N ALA A 405 20.21 29.10 -0.25
CA ALA A 405 21.23 28.68 -1.19
C ALA A 405 21.11 27.17 -1.51
N SER A 406 20.91 26.36 -0.47
CA SER A 406 20.76 24.91 -0.62
C SER A 406 20.06 24.27 0.58
N ILE A 407 19.34 23.17 0.31
CA ILE A 407 18.81 22.27 1.34
C ILE A 407 19.43 20.89 1.14
N THR A 408 20.06 20.37 2.20
CA THR A 408 20.70 19.05 2.21
C THR A 408 20.24 18.25 3.43
N SER A 409 20.50 16.94 3.45
CA SER A 409 20.06 16.07 4.54
C SER A 409 21.07 14.95 4.85
N GLY A 410 21.00 14.45 6.09
CA GLY A 410 21.75 13.29 6.54
C GLY A 410 21.37 11.99 5.82
N ASP A 411 22.15 10.94 6.05
CA ASP A 411 22.01 9.66 5.35
C ASP A 411 20.73 8.90 5.73
N GLU A 412 20.17 9.16 6.90
CA GLU A 412 18.90 8.63 7.38
C GLU A 412 17.71 9.08 6.52
N VAL A 413 17.81 10.25 5.88
CA VAL A 413 16.80 10.76 4.96
C VAL A 413 17.06 10.17 3.57
N LYS A 414 16.13 9.38 3.05
CA LYS A 414 16.22 8.74 1.72
C LYS A 414 15.40 9.46 0.67
N GLY A 415 14.28 10.06 1.07
CA GLY A 415 13.46 10.93 0.24
C GLY A 415 13.39 12.34 0.81
N MET A 416 13.47 13.34 -0.05
CA MET A 416 13.34 14.74 0.36
C MET A 416 12.81 15.58 -0.80
N SER A 417 11.80 16.39 -0.51
CA SER A 417 11.26 17.43 -1.39
C SER A 417 10.87 18.66 -0.56
N TYR A 418 10.83 19.83 -1.17
CA TYR A 418 10.58 21.08 -0.45
C TYR A 418 10.02 22.16 -1.38
N ALA A 419 9.23 23.06 -0.81
CA ALA A 419 8.56 24.15 -1.52
C ALA A 419 8.25 25.33 -0.60
N ASP A 420 7.98 26.51 -1.18
CA ASP A 420 7.42 27.64 -0.43
C ASP A 420 6.09 27.25 0.22
N TYR A 421 5.90 27.62 1.49
CA TYR A 421 4.64 27.42 2.19
C TYR A 421 4.45 28.44 3.31
N ASP A 422 3.32 29.17 3.27
CA ASP A 422 2.87 30.10 4.32
C ASP A 422 3.95 31.09 4.81
N GLY A 423 4.63 31.75 3.88
CA GLY A 423 5.72 32.69 4.20
C GLY A 423 7.00 32.04 4.72
N GLY A 424 7.07 30.71 4.71
CA GLY A 424 8.22 29.89 5.04
C GLY A 424 8.50 28.84 3.96
N VAL A 425 9.11 27.74 4.38
CA VAL A 425 9.37 26.56 3.53
C VAL A 425 8.79 25.31 4.17
N MET A 426 8.10 24.49 3.40
CA MET A 426 7.78 23.12 3.79
C MET A 426 8.86 22.16 3.29
N VAL A 427 9.25 21.20 4.12
CA VAL A 427 10.17 20.12 3.79
C VAL A 427 9.49 18.79 4.05
N ASN A 428 9.31 17.99 3.01
CA ASN A 428 8.86 16.61 3.12
C ASN A 428 10.08 15.70 3.26
N ILE A 429 10.06 14.83 4.26
CA ILE A 429 11.16 13.97 4.64
C ILE A 429 10.65 12.53 4.61
N ASP A 430 11.39 11.63 3.99
CA ASP A 430 11.12 10.20 3.98
C ASP A 430 12.37 9.43 4.43
N CYS A 431 12.24 8.70 5.54
CA CYS A 431 13.33 7.97 6.17
C CYS A 431 13.23 6.45 5.97
N ARG A 432 12.39 5.97 5.04
CA ARG A 432 12.32 4.54 4.67
C ARG A 432 13.69 4.06 4.21
N LYS A 433 14.33 3.18 4.98
CA LYS A 433 15.74 2.81 4.83
C LYS A 433 16.09 2.30 3.44
N TYR A 434 15.19 1.53 2.83
CA TYR A 434 15.42 0.84 1.55
C TYR A 434 14.71 1.51 0.37
N LEU A 435 14.36 2.79 0.49
CA LEU A 435 13.65 3.51 -0.56
C LEU A 435 14.44 3.54 -1.89
N LEU A 436 15.78 3.60 -1.83
CA LEU A 436 16.64 3.58 -3.01
C LEU A 436 16.61 2.21 -3.72
N GLU A 437 16.72 1.13 -2.96
CA GLU A 437 16.65 -0.25 -3.45
C GLU A 437 15.27 -0.52 -4.05
N HIS A 438 14.24 0.03 -3.42
CA HIS A 438 12.87 -0.04 -3.90
C HIS A 438 12.69 0.67 -5.24
N ALA A 439 13.17 1.90 -5.38
CA ALA A 439 13.17 2.61 -6.66
C ALA A 439 13.98 1.85 -7.73
N THR A 440 15.13 1.31 -7.35
CA THR A 440 16.00 0.50 -8.23
C THR A 440 15.26 -0.73 -8.76
N HIS A 441 14.52 -1.45 -7.91
CA HIS A 441 13.70 -2.59 -8.31
C HIS A 441 12.72 -2.24 -9.44
N TYR A 442 12.02 -1.11 -9.35
CA TYR A 442 11.07 -0.71 -10.40
C TYR A 442 11.75 -0.25 -11.69
N VAL A 443 12.92 0.39 -11.59
CA VAL A 443 13.73 0.68 -12.79
C VAL A 443 14.14 -0.62 -13.49
N GLU A 444 14.61 -1.63 -12.75
CA GLU A 444 14.97 -2.94 -13.30
C GLU A 444 13.76 -3.70 -13.86
N LYS A 445 12.60 -3.63 -13.20
CA LYS A 445 11.33 -4.21 -13.67
C LYS A 445 10.90 -3.58 -15.00
N TYR A 446 11.03 -2.26 -15.13
CA TYR A 446 10.84 -1.57 -16.40
C TYR A 446 11.89 -1.98 -17.44
N GLU A 447 13.17 -2.07 -17.09
CA GLU A 447 14.21 -2.41 -18.04
C GLU A 447 14.05 -3.80 -18.67
N LYS A 448 13.56 -4.79 -17.89
CA LYS A 448 13.30 -6.15 -18.37
C LYS A 448 12.13 -6.25 -19.35
N SER A 449 11.09 -5.44 -19.16
CA SER A 449 9.82 -5.56 -19.88
C SER A 449 9.58 -4.47 -20.93
N LYS A 450 10.17 -3.28 -20.71
CA LYS A 450 9.99 -2.03 -21.46
C LYS A 450 8.52 -1.56 -21.58
N LEU A 451 7.65 -2.01 -20.67
CA LEU A 451 6.24 -1.62 -20.67
C LEU A 451 6.04 -0.19 -20.14
N LYS A 452 5.15 0.58 -20.78
CA LYS A 452 4.90 2.00 -20.45
C LYS A 452 4.45 2.21 -18.99
N HIS A 453 3.55 1.37 -18.48
CA HIS A 453 3.05 1.51 -17.11
C HIS A 453 4.17 1.25 -16.07
N LEU A 454 5.08 0.32 -16.34
CA LEU A 454 6.25 0.08 -15.47
C LEU A 454 7.26 1.23 -15.52
N LYS A 455 7.38 1.92 -16.66
CA LYS A 455 8.15 3.19 -16.71
C LYS A 455 7.53 4.23 -15.78
N SER A 456 6.20 4.36 -15.78
CA SER A 456 5.47 5.29 -14.91
C SER A 456 5.73 5.00 -13.44
N ASP A 457 5.73 3.73 -13.03
CA ASP A 457 6.05 3.35 -11.65
C ASP A 457 7.52 3.62 -11.31
N ALA A 458 8.45 3.29 -12.20
CA ALA A 458 9.87 3.57 -11.99
C ALA A 458 10.11 5.07 -11.78
N ILE A 459 9.50 5.94 -12.60
CA ILE A 459 9.57 7.39 -12.44
C ILE A 459 8.98 7.81 -11.09
N TYR A 460 7.81 7.27 -10.73
CA TYR A 460 7.14 7.56 -9.46
C TYR A 460 8.05 7.28 -8.26
N PHE A 461 8.64 6.08 -8.17
CA PHE A 461 9.51 5.73 -7.05
C PHE A 461 10.86 6.46 -7.07
N VAL A 462 11.44 6.72 -8.24
CA VAL A 462 12.68 7.51 -8.37
C VAL A 462 12.47 8.96 -7.92
N ASN A 463 11.30 9.53 -8.19
CA ASN A 463 10.97 10.91 -7.80
C ASN A 463 10.86 11.07 -6.28
N MET A 464 10.53 10.01 -5.54
CA MET A 464 10.52 10.03 -4.07
C MET A 464 11.90 10.23 -3.44
N LEU A 465 12.98 9.88 -4.15
CA LEU A 465 14.34 9.95 -3.62
C LEU A 465 14.80 11.40 -3.45
N LYS A 466 15.65 11.66 -2.44
CA LYS A 466 16.36 12.93 -2.32
C LYS A 466 17.34 13.13 -3.47
N ASP A 467 17.71 14.38 -3.76
CA ASP A 467 18.76 14.63 -4.76
C ASP A 467 20.06 13.93 -4.35
N SER A 468 20.60 13.15 -5.27
CA SER A 468 21.80 12.34 -5.05
C SER A 468 22.36 11.82 -6.38
N PRO A 469 23.65 11.44 -6.43
CA PRO A 469 24.21 10.76 -7.59
C PRO A 469 23.42 9.49 -7.97
N ALA A 470 22.90 8.75 -6.97
CA ALA A 470 22.10 7.56 -7.19
C ALA A 470 20.76 7.88 -7.88
N LYS A 471 20.04 8.92 -7.44
CA LYS A 471 18.81 9.39 -8.11
C LYS A 471 19.09 9.77 -9.57
N LYS A 472 20.14 10.55 -9.82
CA LYS A 472 20.55 10.98 -11.18
C LYS A 472 20.89 9.78 -12.09
N ALA A 473 21.56 8.77 -11.54
CA ALA A 473 21.85 7.52 -12.26
C ALA A 473 20.57 6.75 -12.63
N LEU A 474 19.60 6.66 -11.74
CA LEU A 474 18.31 6.04 -12.02
C LEU A 474 17.48 6.86 -13.04
N GLN A 475 17.45 8.18 -12.94
CA GLN A 475 16.80 9.07 -13.92
C GLN A 475 17.38 8.90 -15.32
N SER A 476 18.72 8.82 -15.43
CA SER A 476 19.41 8.58 -16.69
C SER A 476 18.99 7.25 -17.34
N ARG A 477 18.82 6.18 -16.56
CA ARG A 477 18.31 4.87 -17.02
C ARG A 477 16.86 4.94 -17.55
N LEU A 478 16.09 5.93 -17.10
CA LEU A 478 14.71 6.19 -17.54
C LEU A 478 14.63 7.16 -18.72
N GLY A 479 15.75 7.74 -19.15
CA GLY A 479 15.80 8.78 -20.19
C GLY A 479 15.26 10.13 -19.71
N GLN A 480 15.39 10.42 -18.40
CA GLN A 480 15.17 11.74 -17.82
C GLN A 480 16.55 12.37 -17.63
N SER A 481 16.88 13.38 -18.44
CA SER A 481 18.12 14.16 -18.35
C SER A 481 17.87 15.49 -17.65
#